data_AF-F0M7N0-F1
#
_entry.id   AF-F0M7N0-F1
#
_cell.length_a   1.000
_cell.length_b   1.000
_cell.length_c   1.000
_cell.angle_alpha   90.00
_cell.angle_beta   90.00
_cell.angle_gamma   90.00
#
_symmetry.space_group_name_H-M   'P 1'
#
loop_
_entity.id
_entity.type
_entity.pdbx_description
1 polymer ?
#
loop_
_entity_poly.entity_id
_entity_poly.type
_entity_poly.pdbx_seq_one_letter_code
_entity_poly.pdbx_strand_id
1 'polypeptide(L)' 'MTGPAGENQVRAALDKASDEMIFIGPDHPYYPLLAELVSAVGNSWQQGYDHGRRGGDDANPYTWNSAAG' A
#
# COMPACT_ATOMS: atom_id res chain seq x y z
N MET A 1 -1.34 0.01 24.56
CA MET A 1 -2.47 -0.67 23.91
C MET A 1 -2.94 0.23 22.79
N THR A 2 -2.90 -0.29 21.56
CA THR A 2 -3.16 0.37 20.27
C THR A 2 -4.45 1.20 20.28
N GLY A 3 -4.35 2.43 19.78
CA GLY A 3 -5.41 3.46 19.83
C GLY A 3 -6.71 3.09 19.10
N PRO A 4 -7.77 3.87 19.34
CA PRO A 4 -9.15 3.51 19.03
C PRO A 4 -9.44 3.57 17.53
N ALA A 5 -9.93 2.46 16.98
CA ALA A 5 -11.10 2.32 16.09
C ALA A 5 -11.44 3.44 15.07
N GLY A 6 -10.45 4.15 14.52
CA GLY A 6 -10.53 4.68 13.16
C GLY A 6 -10.08 3.57 12.22
N GLU A 7 -10.98 2.65 11.89
CA GLU A 7 -10.75 1.53 10.98
C GLU A 7 -9.80 1.93 9.85
N ASN A 8 -8.71 1.17 9.71
CA ASN A 8 -7.58 1.46 8.83
C ASN A 8 -8.07 1.82 7.41
N GLN A 9 -8.20 3.12 7.13
CA GLN A 9 -8.82 3.65 5.92
C GLN A 9 -8.11 3.16 4.65
N VAL A 10 -6.80 2.94 4.75
CA VAL A 10 -5.99 2.34 3.68
C VAL A 10 -6.48 0.93 3.37
N ARG A 11 -6.71 0.11 4.41
CA ARG A 11 -7.23 -1.26 4.24
C ARG A 11 -8.62 -1.25 3.60
N ALA A 12 -9.53 -0.39 4.08
CA ALA A 12 -10.86 -0.27 3.49
C ALA A 12 -10.83 0.17 2.01
N ALA A 13 -9.90 1.08 1.65
CA ALA A 13 -9.70 1.49 0.27
C ALA A 13 -9.15 0.36 -0.61
N LEU A 14 -8.23 -0.46 -0.09
CA LEU A 14 -7.68 -1.64 -0.80
C LEU A 14 -8.73 -2.73 -0.99
N ASP A 15 -9.55 -2.99 0.01
CA ASP A 15 -10.65 -3.97 -0.07
C ASP A 15 -11.64 -3.53 -1.16
N LYS A 16 -12.05 -2.25 -1.15
CA LYS A 16 -12.91 -1.69 -2.20
C LYS A 16 -12.29 -1.76 -3.60
N ALA A 17 -10.99 -1.45 -3.74
CA ALA A 17 -10.31 -1.53 -5.03
C ALA A 17 -10.25 -2.98 -5.56
N SER A 18 -10.05 -3.95 -4.66
CA SER A 18 -10.05 -5.37 -5.00
C SER A 18 -11.43 -5.85 -5.44
N ASP A 19 -12.49 -5.41 -4.75
CA ASP A 19 -13.88 -5.71 -5.14
C ASP A 19 -14.23 -5.10 -6.50
N GLU A 20 -13.81 -3.86 -6.76
CA GLU A 20 -14.01 -3.20 -8.05
C GLU A 20 -13.29 -3.97 -9.17
N MET A 21 -12.07 -4.47 -8.93
CA MET A 21 -11.34 -5.31 -9.89
C MET A 21 -12.11 -6.59 -10.25
N ILE A 22 -12.79 -7.21 -9.29
CA ILE A 22 -13.66 -8.37 -9.54
C ILE A 22 -14.84 -7.97 -10.43
N PHE A 23 -15.43 -6.81 -10.18
CA PHE A 23 -16.60 -6.32 -10.92
C PHE A 23 -16.28 -5.92 -12.37
N ILE A 24 -15.20 -5.15 -12.58
CA ILE A 24 -14.83 -4.66 -13.92
C ILE A 24 -14.16 -5.72 -14.79
N GLY A 25 -13.46 -6.68 -14.16
CA GLY A 25 -12.72 -7.73 -14.85
C GLY A 25 -11.40 -7.27 -15.50
N PRO A 26 -10.54 -8.23 -15.92
CA PRO A 26 -9.18 -7.96 -16.37
C PRO A 26 -9.08 -7.20 -17.69
N ASP A 27 -10.11 -7.25 -18.53
CA ASP A 27 -10.14 -6.55 -19.83
C ASP A 27 -10.47 -5.05 -19.69
N HIS A 28 -10.84 -4.59 -18.49
CA HIS A 28 -11.18 -3.20 -18.25
C HIS A 28 -9.92 -2.31 -18.26
N PRO A 29 -9.94 -1.13 -18.93
CA PRO A 29 -8.78 -0.24 -19.03
C PRO A 29 -8.14 0.17 -17.69
N TYR A 30 -8.94 0.23 -16.62
CA TYR A 30 -8.46 0.58 -15.27
C TYR A 30 -7.98 -0.62 -14.43
N TYR A 31 -8.20 -1.85 -14.87
CA TYR A 31 -7.79 -3.02 -14.12
C TYR A 31 -6.27 -3.06 -13.84
N PRO A 32 -5.38 -2.79 -14.83
CA PRO A 32 -3.95 -2.78 -14.57
C PRO A 32 -3.54 -1.73 -13.53
N LEU A 33 -4.16 -0.54 -13.58
CA LEU A 33 -3.89 0.55 -12.65
C LEU A 33 -4.28 0.18 -11.21
N LEU A 34 -5.47 -0.40 -11.02
CA LEU A 34 -5.92 -0.84 -9.70
C LEU A 34 -5.07 -1.99 -9.18
N ALA A 35 -4.71 -2.95 -10.03
CA ALA A 35 -3.85 -4.06 -9.67
C ALA A 35 -2.45 -3.58 -9.20
N GLU A 36 -1.85 -2.65 -9.94
CA GLU A 36 -0.56 -2.06 -9.60
C GLU A 36 -0.63 -1.30 -8.27
N LEU A 37 -1.67 -0.50 -8.05
CA LEU A 37 -1.86 0.24 -6.81
C LEU A 37 -1.99 -0.70 -5.60
N VAL A 38 -2.86 -1.72 -5.68
CA VAL A 38 -3.07 -2.69 -4.60
C VAL A 38 -1.77 -3.43 -4.29
N SER A 39 -1.04 -3.85 -5.33
CA SER A 39 0.25 -4.53 -5.16
C SER A 39 1.31 -3.62 -4.54
N ALA A 40 1.46 -2.39 -5.03
CA ALA A 40 2.46 -1.44 -4.54
C ALA A 40 2.27 -1.10 -3.05
N VAL A 41 1.02 -0.89 -2.63
CA VAL A 41 0.71 -0.63 -1.21
C VAL A 41 1.01 -1.87 -0.36
N GLY A 42 0.61 -3.06 -0.80
CA GLY A 42 0.88 -4.31 -0.09
C GLY A 42 2.39 -4.57 0.07
N ASN A 43 3.15 -4.41 -1.01
CA ASN A 43 4.61 -4.51 -1.00
C ASN A 43 5.24 -3.49 -0.06
N SER A 44 4.67 -2.28 0.00
CA SER A 44 5.23 -1.20 0.82
C SER A 44 5.05 -1.45 2.31
N TRP A 45 3.89 -1.98 2.68
CA TRP A 45 3.63 -2.45 4.04
C TRP A 45 4.56 -3.59 4.44
N GLN A 46 4.76 -4.58 3.57
CA GLN A 46 5.67 -5.70 3.85
C GLN A 46 7.11 -5.22 4.04
N GLN A 47 7.59 -4.31 3.19
CA GLN A 47 8.92 -3.71 3.32
C GLN A 47 9.09 -2.92 4.63
N GLY A 48 8.10 -2.12 5.02
CA GLY A 48 8.12 -1.40 6.30
C GLY A 48 8.12 -2.34 7.51
N TYR A 49 7.34 -3.43 7.45
CA TYR A 49 7.35 -4.48 8.48
C TYR A 49 8.72 -5.15 8.60
N ASP A 50 9.33 -5.55 7.47
CA ASP A 50 10.63 -6.19 7.44
C ASP A 50 11.76 -5.24 7.89
N HIS A 51 11.68 -3.96 7.54
CA HIS A 51 12.61 -2.93 8.01
C HIS A 51 12.55 -2.78 9.54
N GLY A 52 11.35 -2.64 10.10
CA GLY A 52 11.15 -2.56 11.55
C GLY A 52 11.60 -3.84 12.29
N ARG A 53 11.43 -5.01 11.66
CA ARG A 53 11.86 -6.30 12.23
C ARG A 53 13.37 -6.49 12.25
N ARG A 54 14.10 -5.89 11.30
CA ARG A 54 15.57 -6.03 11.17
C ARG A 54 16.36 -5.03 12.02
N GLY A 55 15.71 -4.09 12.70
CA GLY A 55 16.38 -3.11 13.57
C GLY A 55 16.92 -1.88 12.86
N GLY A 56 16.54 -1.65 11.60
CA GLY A 56 16.56 -0.34 10.95
C GLY A 56 17.91 0.39 10.83
N ASP A 57 18.96 -0.26 10.34
CA ASP A 57 20.16 0.45 9.84
C ASP A 57 20.05 0.84 8.34
N ASP A 58 19.06 0.29 7.62
CA ASP A 58 18.85 0.58 6.20
C ASP A 58 18.08 1.90 6.00
N ALA A 59 18.46 2.68 4.98
CA ALA A 59 17.76 3.91 4.62
C ALA A 59 16.28 3.62 4.32
N ASN A 60 15.36 4.40 4.92
CA ASN A 60 13.93 4.25 4.68
C ASN A 60 13.62 4.48 3.18
N PRO A 61 13.20 3.45 2.43
CA PRO A 61 12.96 3.54 1.00
C PRO A 61 11.74 4.41 0.63
N TYR A 62 10.92 4.78 1.63
CA TYR A 62 9.76 5.66 1.49
C TYR A 62 10.04 7.12 1.85
N THR A 63 11.30 7.50 2.01
CA THR A 63 11.63 8.93 1.99
C THR A 63 11.30 9.43 0.58
N TRP A 64 10.11 10.03 0.43
CA TRP A 64 9.81 10.92 -0.69
C TRP A 64 10.94 11.92 -0.70
N ASN A 65 11.88 11.74 -1.62
CA ASN A 65 13.04 12.57 -1.75
C ASN A 65 12.53 14.00 -1.81
N SER A 66 12.77 14.80 -0.76
CA SER A 66 12.68 16.25 -0.84
C SER A 66 13.82 16.67 -1.76
N ALA A 67 13.66 16.40 -3.05
CA ALA A 67 14.45 16.96 -4.12
C ALA A 67 14.00 18.43 -4.25
N ALA A 68 14.46 19.24 -3.31
CA ALA A 68 14.45 20.70 -3.38
C ALA A 68 15.60 21.21 -2.52
N GLY A 69 16.73 21.51 -3.17
CA GLY A 69 17.93 22.07 -2.57
C GLY A 69 19.17 21.77 -3.40
#